data_AF-A0A2G5TBL1-F1
#
_entry.id   AF-A0A2G5TBL1-F1
#
_cell.length_a   1.000
_cell.length_b   1.000
_cell.length_c   1.000
_cell.angle_alpha   90.00
_cell.angle_beta   90.00
_cell.angle_gamma   90.00
#
_symmetry.space_group_name_H-M   'P 1'
#
loop_
_entity.id
_entity.type
_entity.pdbx_description
1 polymer ?
#
loop_
_entity_poly.entity_id
_entity_poly.type
_entity_poly.pdbx_seq_one_letter_code
_entity_poly.pdbx_strand_id
1 'polypeptide(L)'
;MNTTLTKSNIKNFPNNCTTVCADFGIRYGSELTDEQFRITFKNMKNLIGNVVISGTNIVKCDFLAGLESIDTEIGEIIIMNNNNMTELDLSSLTTLNCTSLEISGNPKLEKIHISNLKNLTRNGPKMWYMSSGVEIILGYLSPNFCIKFDEMEHFLSIENGDFNSIYANYCTPILEDQICTKPEANCTRYFGDLIIGPNFMEQEKLKSLVSLFGRLIINGSDLENLSFLENLKFIAPLGWKYTSYTDITYSGLKILR
;
A
#
# COMPACT_ATOMS: atom_id res chain seq x y z
N MET A 1 16.43 6.43 18.93
CA MET A 1 15.68 7.58 19.52
C MET A 1 15.38 8.49 18.36
N ASN A 2 14.11 8.64 17.96
CA ASN A 2 13.75 9.43 16.77
C ASN A 2 14.19 10.88 16.95
N THR A 3 15.22 11.30 16.21
CA THR A 3 15.77 12.66 16.31
C THR A 3 14.94 13.60 15.46
N THR A 4 14.17 14.48 16.09
CA THR A 4 13.46 15.54 15.36
C THR A 4 14.48 16.52 14.76
N LEU A 5 14.42 16.71 13.44
CA LEU A 5 15.23 17.68 12.73
C LEU A 5 14.72 19.10 13.01
N THR A 6 15.66 19.99 13.32
CA THR A 6 15.44 21.41 13.62
C THR A 6 16.54 22.24 12.96
N LYS A 7 16.38 23.57 12.91
CA LYS A 7 17.43 24.46 12.39
C LYS A 7 18.78 24.30 13.09
N SER A 8 18.80 23.93 14.38
CA SER A 8 20.04 23.84 15.14
C SER A 8 20.82 22.55 14.87
N ASN A 9 20.13 21.45 14.52
CA ASN A 9 20.75 20.14 14.36
C ASN A 9 20.81 19.65 12.90
N ILE A 10 20.05 20.23 11.95
CA ILE A 10 20.01 19.75 10.56
C ILE A 10 21.39 19.79 9.89
N LYS A 11 22.24 20.76 10.24
CA LYS A 11 23.62 20.87 9.76
C LYS A 11 24.52 19.69 10.18
N ASN A 12 24.12 18.95 11.21
CA ASN A 12 24.82 17.75 11.68
C ASN A 12 24.27 16.47 11.05
N PHE A 13 23.16 16.55 10.31
CA PHE A 13 22.61 15.39 9.61
C PHE A 13 23.53 15.03 8.44
N PRO A 14 23.87 13.74 8.23
CA PRO A 14 24.74 13.35 7.12
C PRO A 14 24.14 13.70 5.76
N ASN A 15 24.80 14.57 4.99
CA ASN A 15 24.29 15.06 3.70
C ASN A 15 25.23 14.80 2.51
N ASN A 16 26.40 14.22 2.76
CA ASN A 16 27.41 13.85 1.77
C ASN A 16 27.57 12.32 1.62
N CYS A 17 26.70 11.55 2.28
CA CYS A 17 26.71 10.10 2.26
C CYS A 17 25.56 9.55 1.41
N THR A 18 25.83 8.47 0.68
CA THR A 18 24.80 7.72 -0.04
C THR A 18 23.99 6.81 0.89
N THR A 19 24.64 6.24 1.90
CA THR A 19 23.99 5.47 2.97
C THR A 19 24.09 6.27 4.26
N VAL A 20 22.95 6.49 4.91
CA VAL A 20 22.84 7.28 6.14
C VAL A 20 22.32 6.38 7.26
N CYS A 21 23.06 6.29 8.35
CA CYS A 21 22.65 5.57 9.55
C CYS A 21 22.15 6.57 10.60
N ALA A 22 20.87 6.91 10.55
CA ALA A 22 20.27 7.86 11.48
C ALA A 22 18.74 7.71 11.52
N ASP A 23 18.16 7.81 12.71
CA ASP A 23 16.73 8.11 12.83
C ASP A 23 16.50 9.59 12.48
N PHE A 24 15.45 9.92 11.73
CA PHE A 24 15.01 11.31 11.60
C PHE A 24 13.50 11.47 11.72
N GLY A 25 13.10 12.64 12.23
CA GLY A 25 11.71 13.05 12.24
C GLY A 25 11.53 14.50 11.79
N ILE A 26 10.47 14.75 11.04
CA ILE A 26 9.98 16.10 10.73
C ILE A 26 8.62 16.21 11.41
N ARG A 27 8.51 17.07 12.42
CA ARG A 27 7.32 17.12 13.28
C ARG A 27 6.63 18.47 13.24
N TYR A 28 5.44 18.55 13.85
CA TYR A 28 4.71 19.79 14.07
C TYR A 28 5.61 20.89 14.65
N GLY A 29 5.49 22.10 14.11
CA GLY A 29 6.33 23.24 14.48
C GLY A 29 7.72 23.24 13.86
N SER A 30 8.04 22.32 12.93
CA SER A 30 9.28 22.38 12.15
C SER A 30 9.41 23.74 11.45
N GLU A 31 10.53 24.41 11.69
CA GLU A 31 10.87 25.69 11.05
C GLU A 31 11.72 25.51 9.78
N LEU A 32 11.97 24.27 9.38
CA LEU A 32 12.81 23.93 8.23
C LEU A 32 12.03 24.10 6.92
N THR A 33 12.71 24.61 5.89
CA THR A 33 12.12 24.80 4.56
C THR A 33 12.31 23.57 3.68
N ASP A 34 11.48 23.43 2.64
CA ASP A 34 11.60 22.37 1.63
C ASP A 34 12.99 22.36 0.97
N GLU A 35 13.60 23.53 0.75
CA GLU A 35 14.97 23.65 0.23
C GLU A 35 16.00 23.03 1.19
N GLN A 36 15.85 23.27 2.49
CA GLN A 36 16.74 22.66 3.49
C GLN A 36 16.61 21.14 3.49
N PHE A 37 15.41 20.59 3.34
CA PHE A 37 15.22 19.14 3.21
C PHE A 37 15.85 18.60 1.94
N ARG A 38 15.65 19.24 0.79
CA ARG A 38 16.29 18.83 -0.47
C ARG A 38 17.81 18.82 -0.35
N ILE A 39 18.41 19.87 0.21
CA ILE A 39 19.87 19.93 0.40
C ILE A 39 20.35 18.82 1.35
N THR A 40 19.59 18.55 2.41
CA THR A 40 19.95 17.57 3.44
C THR A 40 19.88 16.14 2.91
N PHE A 41 18.85 15.80 2.14
CA PHE A 41 18.59 14.43 1.68
C PHE A 41 19.04 14.14 0.25
N LYS A 42 19.54 15.13 -0.51
CA LYS A 42 19.88 14.99 -1.95
C LYS A 42 20.72 13.77 -2.34
N ASN A 43 21.63 13.34 -1.46
CA ASN A 43 22.57 12.26 -1.74
C ASN A 43 22.13 10.93 -1.11
N MET A 44 21.16 10.96 -0.20
CA MET A 44 20.73 9.82 0.59
C MET A 44 19.89 8.88 -0.29
N LYS A 45 20.47 7.71 -0.59
CA LYS A 45 19.80 6.63 -1.32
C LYS A 45 19.40 5.49 -0.40
N ASN A 46 20.16 5.24 0.67
CA ASN A 46 19.84 4.19 1.63
C ASN A 46 19.76 4.80 3.02
N LEU A 47 18.69 4.50 3.74
CA LEU A 47 18.53 4.88 5.12
C LEU A 47 18.54 3.64 6.00
N ILE A 48 19.41 3.62 7.01
CA ILE A 48 19.35 2.68 8.12
C ILE A 48 18.89 3.47 9.35
N GLY A 49 17.59 3.41 9.66
CA GLY A 49 16.98 4.20 10.71
C GLY A 49 15.51 4.48 10.50
N ASN A 50 14.85 4.96 11.55
CA ASN A 50 13.42 5.24 11.56
C ASN A 50 13.09 6.59 10.91
N VAL A 51 11.93 6.66 10.27
CA VAL A 51 11.40 7.88 9.64
C VAL A 51 10.06 8.23 10.26
N VAL A 52 9.93 9.48 10.73
CA VAL A 52 8.64 10.02 11.19
C VAL A 52 8.38 11.41 10.60
N ILE A 53 7.40 11.54 9.71
CA ILE A 53 6.94 12.82 9.17
C ILE A 53 5.52 13.06 9.66
N SER A 54 5.35 13.93 10.66
CA SER A 54 4.05 14.07 11.32
C SER A 54 3.65 15.51 11.65
N GLY A 55 2.41 15.90 11.33
CA GLY A 55 1.87 17.20 11.69
C GLY A 55 2.56 18.37 11.00
N THR A 56 3.17 18.16 9.84
CA THR A 56 3.98 19.18 9.15
C THR A 56 3.14 20.06 8.21
N ASN A 57 3.73 21.18 7.78
CA ASN A 57 3.17 22.05 6.75
C ASN A 57 3.67 21.72 5.34
N ILE A 58 4.37 20.60 5.15
CA ILE A 58 4.90 20.17 3.86
C ILE A 58 3.74 19.95 2.89
N VAL A 59 3.83 20.56 1.71
CA VAL A 59 2.85 20.37 0.64
C VAL A 59 3.26 19.22 -0.28
N LYS A 60 4.54 19.16 -0.65
CA LYS A 60 5.09 18.06 -1.46
C LYS A 60 6.29 17.45 -0.75
N CYS A 61 6.23 16.16 -0.47
CA CYS A 61 7.32 15.40 0.12
C CYS A 61 8.12 14.70 -1.00
N ASP A 62 8.81 15.50 -1.82
CA ASP A 62 9.58 15.05 -2.98
C ASP A 62 11.10 15.08 -2.75
N PHE A 63 11.54 15.61 -1.61
CA PHE A 63 12.92 15.51 -1.16
C PHE A 63 13.34 14.10 -0.76
N LEU A 64 12.41 13.13 -0.74
CA LEU A 64 12.69 11.69 -0.56
C LEU A 64 12.64 10.90 -1.87
N ALA A 65 12.40 11.54 -3.02
CA ALA A 65 12.24 10.85 -4.30
C ALA A 65 13.47 10.03 -4.72
N GLY A 66 14.67 10.39 -4.25
CA GLY A 66 15.93 9.68 -4.51
C GLY A 66 16.24 8.53 -3.56
N LEU A 67 15.38 8.26 -2.58
CA LEU A 67 15.57 7.19 -1.60
C LEU A 67 15.25 5.84 -2.24
N GLU A 68 16.23 4.94 -2.25
CA GLU A 68 16.17 3.62 -2.90
C GLU A 68 15.86 2.49 -1.89
N SER A 69 16.31 2.63 -0.64
CA SER A 69 16.00 1.68 0.43
C SER A 69 15.84 2.32 1.82
N ILE A 70 15.01 1.69 2.65
CA ILE A 70 14.89 1.99 4.09
C ILE A 70 15.00 0.69 4.87
N ASP A 71 15.87 0.67 5.88
CA ASP A 71 16.05 -0.43 6.83
C ASP A 71 15.87 0.07 8.25
N THR A 72 14.86 -0.44 8.95
CA THR A 72 14.61 -0.15 10.37
C THR A 72 14.99 -1.38 11.20
N GLU A 73 15.89 -1.25 12.19
CA GLU A 73 16.26 -2.40 13.05
C GLU A 73 15.03 -3.00 13.74
N ILE A 74 14.23 -2.12 14.36
CA ILE A 74 12.90 -2.40 14.92
C ILE A 74 12.12 -1.09 14.75
N GLY A 75 11.16 -1.04 13.84
CA GLY A 75 10.34 0.17 13.74
C GLY A 75 9.46 0.30 12.51
N GLU A 76 8.63 1.32 12.60
CA GLU A 76 7.61 1.70 11.64
C GLU A 76 8.07 2.96 10.90
N ILE A 77 7.79 3.03 9.60
CA ILE A 77 7.94 4.24 8.81
C ILE A 77 6.62 4.97 8.88
N ILE A 78 6.61 6.18 9.43
CA ILE A 78 5.37 6.89 9.76
C ILE A 78 5.30 8.22 9.01
N ILE A 79 4.25 8.42 8.22
CA ILE A 79 3.93 9.67 7.54
C ILE A 79 2.46 10.01 7.83
N MET A 80 2.21 10.76 8.89
CA MET A 80 0.86 10.94 9.40
C MET A 80 0.45 12.37 9.75
N ASN A 81 -0.85 12.68 9.64
CA ASN A 81 -1.41 13.95 10.09
C ASN A 81 -0.83 15.20 9.39
N ASN A 82 -0.36 15.09 8.14
CA ASN A 82 0.15 16.21 7.36
C ASN A 82 -0.99 16.82 6.52
N ASN A 83 -1.75 17.73 7.13
CA ASN A 83 -2.99 18.30 6.58
C ASN A 83 -2.84 19.07 5.26
N ASN A 84 -1.62 19.46 4.89
CA ASN A 84 -1.34 20.20 3.66
C ASN A 84 -0.63 19.37 2.58
N MET A 85 -0.21 18.14 2.91
CA MET A 85 0.52 17.30 1.97
C MET A 85 -0.41 16.82 0.87
N THR A 86 -0.05 17.12 -0.39
CA THR A 86 -0.79 16.70 -1.58
C THR A 86 -0.10 15.57 -2.34
N GLU A 87 1.21 15.41 -2.14
CA GLU A 87 2.05 14.49 -2.88
C GLU A 87 3.18 13.95 -2.00
N LEU A 88 3.36 12.64 -2.02
CA LEU A 88 4.48 11.93 -1.42
C LEU A 88 5.23 11.17 -2.53
N ASP A 89 6.51 11.50 -2.71
CA ASP A 89 7.33 10.87 -3.74
C ASP A 89 8.39 9.96 -3.11
N LEU A 90 8.19 8.65 -3.30
CA LEU A 90 9.10 7.56 -2.98
C LEU A 90 9.41 6.77 -4.26
N SER A 91 9.43 7.44 -5.42
CA SER A 91 9.50 6.79 -6.73
C SER A 91 10.76 5.96 -6.94
N SER A 92 11.89 6.29 -6.31
CA SER A 92 13.10 5.46 -6.39
C SER A 92 13.11 4.28 -5.41
N LEU A 93 12.15 4.20 -4.49
CA LEU A 93 12.16 3.22 -3.41
C LEU A 93 11.88 1.82 -3.97
N THR A 94 12.83 0.92 -3.78
CA THR A 94 12.77 -0.47 -4.27
C THR A 94 12.74 -1.48 -3.14
N THR A 95 13.24 -1.12 -1.95
CA THR A 95 13.39 -2.05 -0.83
C THR A 95 12.94 -1.40 0.47
N LEU A 96 12.09 -2.09 1.22
CA LEU A 96 11.69 -1.72 2.58
C LEU A 96 11.95 -2.91 3.51
N ASN A 97 12.82 -2.69 4.49
CA ASN A 97 13.04 -3.61 5.60
C ASN A 97 12.48 -2.93 6.86
N CYS A 98 11.25 -3.24 7.26
CA CYS A 98 10.60 -2.60 8.41
C CYS A 98 9.47 -3.48 8.98
N THR A 99 8.85 -3.04 10.08
CA THR A 99 7.61 -3.69 10.56
C THR A 99 6.41 -3.26 9.72
N SER A 100 6.29 -1.95 9.47
CA SER A 100 5.19 -1.36 8.71
C SER A 100 5.58 -0.04 8.05
N LEU A 101 4.84 0.32 7.00
CA LEU A 101 4.79 1.65 6.42
C LEU A 101 3.38 2.21 6.63
N GLU A 102 3.26 3.23 7.47
CA GLU A 102 2.01 3.92 7.74
C GLU A 102 1.96 5.29 7.08
N ILE A 103 0.97 5.48 6.20
CA ILE A 103 0.63 6.75 5.58
C ILE A 103 -0.84 7.04 5.91
N SER A 104 -1.07 7.80 6.99
CA SER A 104 -2.41 7.97 7.55
C SER A 104 -2.76 9.42 7.94
N GLY A 105 -4.02 9.80 7.82
CA GLY A 105 -4.49 11.12 8.28
C GLY A 105 -3.91 12.28 7.46
N ASN A 106 -3.67 12.08 6.17
CA ASN A 106 -3.19 13.12 5.25
C ASN A 106 -4.35 13.49 4.30
N PRO A 107 -5.32 14.32 4.72
CA PRO A 107 -6.62 14.49 4.04
C PRO A 107 -6.56 15.19 2.68
N LYS A 108 -5.40 15.75 2.29
CA LYS A 108 -5.17 16.34 0.96
C LYS A 108 -4.24 15.51 0.09
N LEU A 109 -3.71 14.39 0.61
CA LEU A 109 -2.75 13.56 -0.10
C LEU A 109 -3.48 12.79 -1.19
N GLU A 110 -3.23 13.17 -2.44
CA GLU A 110 -3.88 12.58 -3.63
C GLU A 110 -2.94 11.63 -4.38
N LYS A 111 -1.63 11.73 -4.14
CA LYS A 111 -0.61 10.98 -4.89
C LYS A 111 0.46 10.42 -3.97
N ILE A 112 0.69 9.12 -4.08
CA ILE A 112 1.81 8.40 -3.47
C ILE A 112 2.56 7.71 -4.60
N HIS A 113 3.81 8.09 -4.85
CA HIS A 113 4.64 7.46 -5.86
C HIS A 113 5.51 6.39 -5.19
N ILE A 114 5.12 5.12 -5.29
CA ILE A 114 5.87 3.97 -4.71
C ILE A 114 5.86 2.74 -5.65
N SER A 115 5.68 2.98 -6.95
CA SER A 115 5.49 1.92 -7.95
C SER A 115 6.72 1.04 -8.21
N ASN A 116 7.91 1.44 -7.75
CA ASN A 116 9.15 0.68 -7.94
C ASN A 116 9.51 -0.26 -6.79
N LEU A 117 8.67 -0.33 -5.75
CA LEU A 117 8.88 -1.20 -4.60
C LEU A 117 8.89 -2.67 -5.03
N LYS A 118 9.91 -3.43 -4.69
CA LYS A 118 10.08 -4.83 -5.14
C LYS A 118 10.34 -5.80 -4.00
N ASN A 119 11.01 -5.33 -2.95
CA ASN A 119 11.47 -6.17 -1.86
C ASN A 119 10.90 -5.66 -0.53
N LEU A 120 10.22 -6.55 0.18
CA LEU A 120 9.74 -6.32 1.53
C LEU A 120 10.38 -7.35 2.47
N THR A 121 11.03 -6.86 3.52
CA THR A 121 11.57 -7.71 4.58
C THR A 121 11.01 -7.25 5.92
N ARG A 122 10.29 -8.14 6.60
CA ARG A 122 9.75 -7.80 7.91
C ARG A 122 10.85 -7.85 8.97
N ASN A 123 11.15 -6.71 9.57
CA ASN A 123 12.03 -6.60 10.75
C ASN A 123 11.20 -6.64 12.05
N GLY A 124 11.88 -6.87 13.19
CA GLY A 124 11.24 -6.90 14.51
C GLY A 124 10.57 -8.23 14.92
N PRO A 125 10.03 -8.31 16.15
CA PRO A 125 9.52 -9.56 16.71
C PRO A 125 8.29 -10.06 15.95
N LYS A 126 8.26 -11.37 15.64
CA LYS A 126 7.09 -12.04 15.05
C LYS A 126 6.14 -12.47 16.17
N MET A 127 5.08 -11.70 16.39
CA MET A 127 3.99 -12.06 17.29
C MET A 127 2.82 -12.63 16.49
N TRP A 128 2.07 -13.58 17.05
CA TRP A 128 1.02 -14.32 16.34
C TRP A 128 -0.15 -13.46 15.84
N TYR A 129 -0.37 -12.28 16.42
CA TYR A 129 -1.42 -11.34 16.02
C TYR A 129 -0.92 -10.26 15.04
N MET A 130 0.39 -10.20 14.79
CA MET A 130 0.97 -9.24 13.85
C MET A 130 1.05 -9.86 12.47
N SER A 131 1.10 -9.01 11.45
CA SER A 131 1.38 -9.46 10.10
C SER A 131 2.66 -10.29 10.03
N SER A 132 2.64 -11.33 9.20
CA SER A 132 3.83 -12.12 8.88
C SER A 132 4.79 -11.39 7.93
N GLY A 133 4.28 -10.37 7.23
CA GLY A 133 5.01 -9.50 6.31
C GLY A 133 5.13 -8.05 6.80
N VAL A 134 5.63 -7.17 5.93
CA VAL A 134 5.62 -5.72 6.13
C VAL A 134 4.20 -5.21 5.91
N GLU A 135 3.61 -4.63 6.95
CA GLU A 135 2.26 -4.08 6.85
C GLU A 135 2.27 -2.72 6.14
N ILE A 136 1.47 -2.60 5.08
CA ILE A 136 1.26 -1.34 4.34
C ILE A 136 -0.08 -0.76 4.77
N ILE A 137 -0.03 0.34 5.50
CA ILE A 137 -1.20 1.01 6.08
C ILE A 137 -1.44 2.31 5.34
N LEU A 138 -2.54 2.38 4.57
CA LEU A 138 -2.97 3.58 3.87
C LEU A 138 -4.37 3.94 4.37
N GLY A 139 -4.56 5.08 5.03
CA GLY A 139 -5.87 5.42 5.59
C GLY A 139 -6.10 6.90 5.82
N TYR A 140 -7.36 7.33 5.83
CA TYR A 140 -7.72 8.74 6.06
C TYR A 140 -6.96 9.72 5.14
N LEU A 141 -6.83 9.34 3.86
CA LEU A 141 -6.21 10.14 2.79
C LEU A 141 -7.24 11.05 2.11
N SER A 142 -6.85 11.74 1.02
CA SER A 142 -7.81 12.50 0.22
C SER A 142 -8.94 11.59 -0.29
N PRO A 143 -10.19 12.06 -0.35
CA PRO A 143 -11.27 11.38 -1.07
C PRO A 143 -10.96 11.11 -2.56
N ASN A 144 -10.05 11.89 -3.14
CA ASN A 144 -9.58 11.73 -4.52
C ASN A 144 -8.38 10.77 -4.64
N PHE A 145 -7.81 10.32 -3.51
CA PHE A 145 -6.75 9.32 -3.55
C PHE A 145 -7.32 7.99 -4.06
N CYS A 146 -6.64 7.42 -5.04
CA CYS A 146 -7.03 6.16 -5.63
C CYS A 146 -5.80 5.34 -6.01
N ILE A 147 -5.96 4.01 -6.05
CA ILE A 147 -4.94 3.05 -6.44
C ILE A 147 -5.26 2.55 -7.84
N LYS A 148 -4.28 2.47 -8.74
CA LYS A 148 -4.47 1.87 -10.06
C LYS A 148 -4.46 0.35 -9.97
N PHE A 149 -5.09 -0.30 -10.94
CA PHE A 149 -5.18 -1.75 -11.01
C PHE A 149 -3.81 -2.42 -11.11
N ASP A 150 -2.94 -1.92 -11.99
CA ASP A 150 -1.55 -2.40 -12.12
C ASP A 150 -0.73 -2.19 -10.84
N GLU A 151 -0.96 -1.09 -10.12
CA GLU A 151 -0.27 -0.82 -8.84
C GLU A 151 -0.67 -1.83 -7.78
N MET A 152 -1.95 -2.19 -7.71
CA MET A 152 -2.43 -3.22 -6.78
C MET A 152 -1.92 -4.61 -7.15
N GLU A 153 -1.95 -5.01 -8.42
CA GLU A 153 -1.38 -6.29 -8.84
C GLU A 153 0.11 -6.37 -8.54
N HIS A 154 0.84 -5.27 -8.78
CA HIS A 154 2.24 -5.16 -8.43
C HIS A 154 2.44 -5.38 -6.93
N PHE A 155 1.68 -4.69 -6.07
CA PHE A 155 1.74 -4.92 -4.62
C PHE A 155 1.46 -6.37 -4.23
N LEU A 156 0.36 -6.96 -4.71
CA LEU A 156 -0.03 -8.34 -4.37
C LEU A 156 0.95 -9.39 -4.91
N SER A 157 1.80 -9.04 -5.88
CA SER A 157 2.87 -9.89 -6.38
C SER A 157 4.14 -9.86 -5.53
N ILE A 158 4.29 -8.87 -4.64
CA ILE A 158 5.46 -8.74 -3.77
C ILE A 158 5.32 -9.70 -2.59
N GLU A 159 6.30 -10.59 -2.44
CA GLU A 159 6.38 -11.47 -1.28
C GLU A 159 6.59 -10.69 0.03
N ASN A 160 6.10 -11.26 1.13
CA ASN A 160 6.23 -10.67 2.48
C ASN A 160 5.60 -9.28 2.63
N GLY A 161 4.68 -8.86 1.76
CA GLY A 161 3.83 -7.69 1.97
C GLY A 161 2.48 -8.08 2.58
N ASP A 162 1.96 -7.22 3.45
CA ASP A 162 0.59 -7.28 3.94
C ASP A 162 -0.15 -6.01 3.58
N PHE A 163 -1.15 -6.16 2.72
CA PHE A 163 -1.89 -5.08 2.10
C PHE A 163 -3.34 -5.01 2.59
N ASN A 164 -3.68 -5.71 3.68
CA ASN A 164 -5.04 -5.73 4.24
C ASN A 164 -5.47 -4.37 4.86
N SER A 165 -4.50 -3.53 5.22
CA SER A 165 -4.70 -2.24 5.88
C SER A 165 -4.72 -1.05 4.90
N ILE A 166 -5.12 -1.30 3.64
CA ILE A 166 -5.29 -0.28 2.61
C ILE A 166 -6.76 0.16 2.52
N TYR A 167 -7.04 1.35 3.02
CA TYR A 167 -8.35 2.01 3.00
C TYR A 167 -8.42 3.07 1.90
N ALA A 168 -8.48 2.60 0.65
CA ALA A 168 -8.54 3.43 -0.55
C ALA A 168 -9.63 2.92 -1.53
N ASN A 169 -9.85 3.64 -2.63
CA ASN A 169 -10.64 3.17 -3.76
C ASN A 169 -9.74 2.91 -4.97
N TYR A 170 -10.22 2.16 -5.94
CA TYR A 170 -9.56 2.10 -7.25
C TYR A 170 -9.78 3.39 -8.04
N CYS A 171 -8.80 3.75 -8.87
CA CYS A 171 -8.98 4.83 -9.83
C CYS A 171 -10.05 4.46 -10.86
N THR A 172 -10.71 5.46 -11.45
CA THR A 172 -11.68 5.22 -12.52
C THR A 172 -11.02 4.44 -13.66
N PRO A 173 -11.58 3.27 -14.05
CA PRO A 173 -11.03 2.48 -15.13
C PRO A 173 -10.98 3.25 -16.45
N ILE A 174 -9.90 3.07 -17.20
CA ILE A 174 -9.75 3.52 -18.59
C ILE A 174 -9.75 2.32 -19.54
N LEU A 175 -9.87 2.56 -20.84
CA LEU A 175 -9.98 1.49 -21.84
C LEU A 175 -8.73 0.59 -21.84
N GLU A 176 -7.57 1.19 -21.62
CA GLU A 176 -6.27 0.53 -21.60
C GLU A 176 -6.11 -0.45 -20.43
N ASP A 177 -6.91 -0.33 -19.37
CA ASP A 177 -6.84 -1.22 -18.21
C ASP A 177 -7.33 -2.65 -18.54
N GLN A 178 -8.10 -2.80 -19.63
CA GLN A 178 -8.70 -4.06 -20.10
C GLN A 178 -9.53 -4.77 -19.02
N ILE A 179 -10.37 -4.00 -18.33
CA ILE A 179 -11.17 -4.46 -17.20
C ILE A 179 -12.61 -4.71 -17.61
N CYS A 180 -13.15 -5.86 -17.21
CA CYS A 180 -14.59 -6.13 -17.29
C CYS A 180 -15.29 -5.78 -15.96
N THR A 181 -16.56 -5.39 -16.06
CA THR A 181 -17.44 -5.11 -14.91
C THR A 181 -18.58 -6.11 -14.79
N LYS A 182 -18.57 -7.13 -15.64
CA LYS A 182 -19.50 -8.26 -15.67
C LYS A 182 -18.76 -9.49 -16.23
N PRO A 183 -19.22 -10.73 -15.95
CA PRO A 183 -18.55 -11.92 -16.46
C PRO A 183 -18.52 -11.96 -18.00
N GLU A 184 -17.31 -11.97 -18.56
CA GLU A 184 -17.05 -11.96 -20.00
C GLU A 184 -15.87 -12.90 -20.33
N ALA A 185 -16.00 -13.65 -21.41
CA ALA A 185 -14.94 -14.54 -21.87
C ALA A 185 -13.67 -13.76 -22.23
N ASN A 186 -12.50 -14.33 -21.95
CA ASN A 186 -11.18 -13.72 -22.15
C ASN A 186 -10.90 -12.48 -21.28
N CYS A 187 -11.78 -12.12 -20.35
CA CYS A 187 -11.49 -11.09 -19.36
C CYS A 187 -10.50 -11.64 -18.32
N THR A 188 -9.36 -10.97 -18.15
CA THR A 188 -8.34 -11.31 -17.14
C THR A 188 -8.45 -10.48 -15.87
N ARG A 189 -9.10 -9.31 -15.94
CA ARG A 189 -9.26 -8.38 -14.83
C ARG A 189 -10.72 -7.96 -14.67
N TYR A 190 -11.31 -8.26 -13.51
CA TYR A 190 -12.69 -7.91 -13.20
C TYR A 190 -12.73 -6.84 -12.12
N PHE A 191 -13.52 -5.77 -12.31
CA PHE A 191 -13.76 -4.74 -11.30
C PHE A 191 -15.22 -4.74 -10.84
N GLY A 192 -15.39 -4.81 -9.52
CA GLY A 192 -16.68 -4.98 -8.85
C GLY A 192 -16.75 -6.27 -8.05
N ASP A 193 -17.84 -6.45 -7.31
CA ASP A 193 -18.05 -7.70 -6.57
C ASP A 193 -18.52 -8.81 -7.53
N LEU A 194 -17.93 -9.99 -7.38
CA LEU A 194 -18.33 -11.21 -8.05
C LEU A 194 -19.20 -12.05 -7.11
N ILE A 195 -20.49 -12.16 -7.44
CA ILE A 195 -21.48 -12.88 -6.63
C ILE A 195 -21.84 -14.20 -7.31
N ILE A 196 -21.55 -15.31 -6.64
CA ILE A 196 -21.86 -16.67 -7.08
C ILE A 196 -23.03 -17.18 -6.24
N GLY A 197 -24.21 -17.23 -6.86
CA GLY A 197 -25.46 -17.66 -6.25
C GLY A 197 -25.89 -19.08 -6.63
N PRO A 198 -27.15 -19.45 -6.31
CA PRO A 198 -27.81 -20.64 -6.84
C PRO A 198 -27.89 -20.57 -8.37
N ASN A 199 -27.77 -21.71 -9.05
CA ASN A 199 -27.83 -21.81 -10.52
C ASN A 199 -26.90 -20.82 -11.27
N PHE A 200 -25.71 -20.53 -10.74
CA PHE A 200 -24.74 -19.69 -11.45
C PHE A 200 -24.34 -20.34 -12.79
N MET A 201 -24.44 -19.61 -13.92
CA MET A 201 -24.26 -20.17 -15.29
C MET A 201 -23.06 -19.56 -16.05
N GLU A 202 -22.26 -18.72 -15.40
CA GLU A 202 -21.22 -17.92 -16.06
C GLU A 202 -19.80 -18.46 -15.83
N GLN A 203 -19.68 -19.69 -15.33
CA GLN A 203 -18.41 -20.36 -14.99
C GLN A 203 -17.41 -20.30 -16.15
N GLU A 204 -17.86 -20.63 -17.36
CA GLU A 204 -17.03 -20.64 -18.57
C GLU A 204 -16.46 -19.26 -18.91
N LYS A 205 -17.18 -18.18 -18.59
CA LYS A 205 -16.72 -16.81 -18.84
C LYS A 205 -15.62 -16.38 -17.87
N LEU A 206 -15.51 -17.04 -16.72
CA LEU A 206 -14.56 -16.67 -15.66
C LEU A 206 -13.24 -17.46 -15.70
N LYS A 207 -13.10 -18.40 -16.64
CA LYS A 207 -11.89 -19.23 -16.75
C LYS A 207 -10.61 -18.43 -16.95
N SER A 208 -10.67 -17.32 -17.67
CA SER A 208 -9.51 -16.45 -17.91
C SER A 208 -9.24 -15.46 -16.78
N LEU A 209 -10.10 -15.38 -15.76
CA LEU A 209 -9.99 -14.37 -14.71
C LEU A 209 -8.72 -14.60 -13.90
N VAL A 210 -7.87 -13.57 -13.82
CA VAL A 210 -6.62 -13.57 -13.05
C VAL A 210 -6.75 -12.69 -11.80
N SER A 211 -7.36 -11.51 -11.95
CA SER A 211 -7.46 -10.51 -10.89
C SER A 211 -8.91 -10.07 -10.69
N LEU A 212 -9.41 -10.20 -9.47
CA LEU A 212 -10.69 -9.69 -9.03
C LEU A 212 -10.48 -8.47 -8.12
N PHE A 213 -10.76 -7.28 -8.65
CA PHE A 213 -10.73 -6.01 -7.94
C PHE A 213 -12.08 -5.74 -7.26
N GLY A 214 -12.39 -6.57 -6.26
CA GLY A 214 -13.64 -6.55 -5.52
C GLY A 214 -13.77 -7.78 -4.65
N ARG A 215 -14.96 -8.01 -4.10
CA ARG A 215 -15.22 -9.18 -3.24
C ARG A 215 -15.65 -10.37 -4.08
N LEU A 216 -15.15 -11.55 -3.71
CA LEU A 216 -15.74 -12.82 -4.12
C LEU A 216 -16.76 -13.23 -3.06
N ILE A 217 -18.04 -13.29 -3.43
CA ILE A 217 -19.14 -13.63 -2.52
C ILE A 217 -19.80 -14.89 -3.05
N ILE A 218 -19.81 -15.96 -2.26
CA ILE A 218 -20.44 -17.24 -2.62
C ILE A 218 -21.56 -17.49 -1.62
N ASN A 219 -22.80 -17.51 -2.08
CA ASN A 219 -23.96 -17.61 -1.20
C ASN A 219 -25.07 -18.46 -1.82
N GLY A 220 -25.47 -19.54 -1.12
CA GLY A 220 -26.54 -20.43 -1.56
C GLY A 220 -26.25 -21.13 -2.89
N SER A 221 -24.98 -21.29 -3.25
CA SER A 221 -24.59 -21.90 -4.52
C SER A 221 -24.69 -23.43 -4.49
N ASP A 222 -25.15 -24.01 -5.60
CA ASP A 222 -25.21 -25.46 -5.81
C ASP A 222 -23.90 -26.02 -6.41
N LEU A 223 -22.86 -25.18 -6.53
CA LEU A 223 -21.57 -25.57 -7.09
C LEU A 223 -20.78 -26.45 -6.11
N GLU A 224 -20.34 -27.61 -6.60
CA GLU A 224 -19.51 -28.53 -5.81
C GLU A 224 -18.10 -27.99 -5.57
N ASN A 225 -17.56 -27.19 -6.50
CA ASN A 225 -16.22 -26.62 -6.43
C ASN A 225 -16.10 -25.33 -7.27
N LEU A 226 -14.95 -24.65 -7.15
CA LEU A 226 -14.61 -23.42 -7.85
C LEU A 226 -13.52 -23.63 -8.92
N SER A 227 -13.40 -24.82 -9.49
CA SER A 227 -12.30 -25.15 -10.43
C SER A 227 -12.31 -24.30 -11.69
N PHE A 228 -13.42 -23.66 -12.03
CA PHE A 228 -13.50 -22.71 -13.15
C PHE A 228 -12.76 -21.39 -12.88
N LEU A 229 -12.35 -21.10 -11.63
CA LEU A 229 -11.48 -19.97 -11.26
C LEU A 229 -10.00 -20.38 -11.22
N GLU A 230 -9.58 -21.33 -12.07
CA GLU A 230 -8.23 -21.91 -12.05
C GLU A 230 -7.10 -20.89 -12.23
N ASN A 231 -7.35 -19.78 -12.94
CA ASN A 231 -6.37 -18.74 -13.20
C ASN A 231 -6.41 -17.59 -12.18
N LEU A 232 -7.39 -17.58 -11.26
CA LEU A 232 -7.57 -16.49 -10.30
C LEU A 232 -6.41 -16.49 -9.30
N LYS A 233 -5.59 -15.43 -9.36
CA LYS A 233 -4.44 -15.23 -8.49
C LYS A 233 -4.71 -14.21 -7.40
N PHE A 234 -5.44 -13.15 -7.74
CA PHE A 234 -5.61 -12.01 -6.85
C PHE A 234 -7.09 -11.72 -6.60
N ILE A 235 -7.45 -11.55 -5.33
CA ILE A 235 -8.73 -11.01 -4.89
C ILE A 235 -8.42 -9.80 -4.01
N ALA A 236 -8.80 -8.61 -4.47
CA ALA A 236 -8.33 -7.34 -3.93
C ALA A 236 -9.52 -6.40 -3.66
N PRO A 237 -10.30 -6.66 -2.60
CA PRO A 237 -11.42 -5.81 -2.25
C PRO A 237 -10.91 -4.50 -1.65
N LEU A 238 -11.12 -3.38 -2.36
CA LEU A 238 -10.91 -2.03 -1.83
C LEU A 238 -12.24 -1.30 -1.67
N GLY A 239 -12.31 -0.37 -0.72
CA GLY A 239 -13.48 0.49 -0.52
C GLY A 239 -13.53 1.15 0.85
N TRP A 240 -14.15 2.34 0.92
CA TRP A 240 -14.28 3.15 2.15
C TRP A 240 -15.36 2.67 3.13
N LYS A 241 -16.16 1.67 2.76
CA LYS A 241 -17.18 1.10 3.64
C LYS A 241 -16.58 -0.09 4.38
N TYR A 242 -16.93 -0.25 5.66
CA TYR A 242 -16.55 -1.33 6.61
C TYR A 242 -16.82 -2.78 6.13
N THR A 243 -17.01 -3.01 4.85
CA THR A 243 -17.38 -4.28 4.22
C THR A 243 -16.25 -4.84 3.36
N SER A 244 -14.97 -4.50 3.62
CA SER A 244 -13.80 -5.07 2.94
C SER A 244 -13.50 -6.53 3.33
N TYR A 245 -14.45 -7.23 3.94
CA TYR A 245 -14.36 -8.67 4.18
C TYR A 245 -14.72 -9.44 2.92
N THR A 246 -13.91 -10.44 2.57
CA THR A 246 -14.33 -11.54 1.71
C THR A 246 -15.24 -12.45 2.54
N ASP A 247 -16.56 -12.27 2.44
CA ASP A 247 -17.52 -13.18 3.07
C ASP A 247 -17.59 -14.48 2.25
N ILE A 248 -16.75 -15.45 2.59
CA ILE A 248 -16.92 -16.84 2.17
C ILE A 248 -17.87 -17.51 3.18
N THR A 249 -19.17 -17.28 3.05
CA THR A 249 -20.19 -17.97 3.86
C THR A 249 -20.59 -19.28 3.16
N TYR A 250 -19.77 -20.32 3.33
CA TYR A 250 -20.18 -21.69 2.98
C TYR A 250 -21.07 -22.27 4.09
N SER A 251 -22.39 -22.25 3.89
CA SER A 251 -23.32 -23.04 4.70
C SER A 251 -23.22 -24.52 4.29
N GLY A 252 -22.11 -25.19 4.62
CA GLY A 252 -21.94 -26.61 4.29
C GLY A 252 -20.63 -27.31 4.68
N LEU A 253 -19.49 -26.61 4.85
CA LEU A 253 -18.20 -27.27 5.11
C LEU A 253 -17.31 -26.49 6.08
N LYS A 254 -16.69 -27.20 7.03
CA LYS A 254 -15.68 -26.70 7.96
C LYS A 254 -14.46 -26.19 7.18
N ILE A 255 -14.13 -24.91 7.36
CA ILE A 255 -12.87 -24.33 6.89
C ILE A 255 -11.75 -24.80 7.83
N LEU A 256 -10.76 -25.51 7.29
CA LEU A 256 -9.49 -25.76 7.98
C LEU A 256 -8.70 -24.45 8.01
N ARG A 257 -8.30 -24.06 9.22
CA ARG A 257 -7.45 -22.90 9.49
C ARG A 257 -6.06 -23.06 8.89
#